data_AF-X1NL77-F1
#
_entry.id   AF-X1NL77-F1
#
_cell.length_a   1.000
_cell.length_b   1.000
_cell.length_c   1.000
_cell.angle_alpha   90.00
_cell.angle_beta   90.00
_cell.angle_gamma   90.00
#
_symmetry.space_group_name_H-M   'P 1'
#
loop_
_entity.id
_entity.type
_entity.pdbx_description
1 polymer ?
#
loop_
_entity_poly.entity_id
_entity_poly.type
_entity_poly.pdbx_seq_one_letter_code
_entity_poly.pdbx_strand_id
1 'polypeptide(L)'
;LSVEENIVLGLDEGTGPFLNFRKTREKISAITNEYGLSVEPQTKVWQLTVGQQQRVEILKALYREVDILIMDEPTSVLTPQEVDQLFTTLRTLVDDGLTIIFITHKLDEVMQVSDRVTVLRKGKVVATLLTAETDKPALARQMVGREVVFRLEKSPLERREKVLEMNDLHALNDRGLPALRGLSFDLFGGEILGVAGVSGNGQYELAEVLTGLRKSTKGRVFLAKKEITNCSAREITDLNVAHIPAERIRMGIVPALSIR
;
A
#
# COMPACT_ATOMS: atom_id res chain seq x y z
N LEU A 1 14.48 15.37 -7.10
CA LEU A 1 14.57 15.15 -8.56
C LEU A 1 13.15 15.23 -9.15
N SER A 2 12.98 15.79 -10.33
CA SER A 2 11.78 15.64 -11.15
C SER A 2 11.67 14.22 -11.69
N VAL A 3 10.52 13.84 -12.25
CA VAL A 3 10.31 12.55 -12.89
C VAL A 3 11.30 12.34 -14.04
N GLU A 4 11.46 13.32 -14.93
CA GLU A 4 12.42 13.26 -16.04
C GLU A 4 13.87 13.11 -15.55
N GLU A 5 14.26 13.86 -14.51
CA GLU A 5 15.59 13.75 -13.87
C GLU A 5 15.79 12.38 -13.23
N ASN A 6 14.76 11.79 -12.61
CA ASN A 6 14.85 10.50 -11.95
C ASN A 6 14.93 9.33 -12.96
N ILE A 7 14.27 9.48 -14.12
CA ILE A 7 14.24 8.46 -15.16
C ILE A 7 15.61 8.28 -15.81
N VAL A 8 16.22 9.40 -16.21
CA VAL A 8 17.52 9.41 -16.91
C VAL A 8 18.72 9.31 -15.99
N LEU A 9 18.50 9.33 -14.68
CA LEU A 9 19.58 9.24 -13.71
C LEU A 9 20.37 7.94 -13.92
N GLY A 10 21.67 8.09 -14.17
CA GLY A 10 22.58 6.97 -14.43
C GLY A 10 22.56 6.42 -15.86
N LEU A 11 21.98 7.15 -16.82
CA LEU A 11 22.10 6.83 -18.25
C LEU A 11 23.17 7.70 -18.92
N ASP A 12 23.87 7.14 -19.90
CA ASP A 12 24.86 7.84 -20.73
C ASP A 12 24.24 8.81 -21.75
N GLU A 13 22.92 9.03 -21.69
CA GLU A 13 22.20 10.04 -22.47
C GLU A 13 22.51 11.45 -21.94
N GLY A 14 23.74 11.90 -22.19
CA GLY A 14 24.25 13.14 -21.61
C GLY A 14 25.77 13.23 -21.66
N THR A 15 26.40 12.77 -22.75
CA THR A 15 27.85 12.87 -22.98
C THR A 15 28.39 14.31 -23.13
N GLY A 16 27.65 15.32 -22.67
CA GLY A 16 28.06 16.71 -22.55
C GLY A 16 27.60 17.32 -21.20
N PRO A 17 28.03 18.55 -20.87
CA PRO A 17 27.74 19.18 -19.57
C PRO A 17 26.25 19.48 -19.30
N PHE A 18 25.34 19.21 -20.25
CA PHE A 18 23.91 19.48 -20.13
C PHE A 18 23.07 18.31 -20.64
N LEU A 19 22.15 17.82 -19.81
CA LEU A 19 21.11 16.84 -20.16
C LEU A 19 20.13 17.45 -21.18
N ASN A 20 19.88 16.76 -22.29
CA ASN A 20 18.88 17.19 -23.27
C ASN A 20 17.48 16.67 -22.89
N PHE A 21 16.83 17.38 -21.96
CA PHE A 21 15.50 17.02 -21.48
C PHE A 21 14.40 17.04 -22.56
N ARG A 22 14.63 17.66 -23.72
CA ARG A 22 13.62 17.67 -24.79
C ARG A 22 13.41 16.28 -25.37
N LYS A 23 14.48 15.61 -25.79
CA LYS A 23 14.41 14.24 -26.33
C LYS A 23 13.92 13.26 -25.28
N THR A 24 14.40 13.40 -24.05
CA THR A 24 13.93 12.61 -22.90
C THR A 24 12.42 12.74 -22.71
N ARG A 25 11.88 13.96 -22.74
CA ARG A 25 10.43 14.19 -22.62
C ARG A 25 9.63 13.63 -23.78
N GLU A 26 10.17 13.69 -24.99
CA GLU A 26 9.53 13.10 -26.18
C GLU A 26 9.43 11.57 -26.03
N LYS A 27 10.53 10.91 -25.61
CA LYS A 27 10.56 9.46 -25.34
C LYS A 27 9.66 9.06 -24.16
N ILE A 28 9.73 9.79 -23.05
CA ILE A 28 8.85 9.57 -21.89
C ILE A 28 7.38 9.69 -22.32
N SER A 29 7.01 10.78 -23.00
CA SER A 29 5.64 11.00 -23.46
C SER A 29 5.14 9.86 -24.34
N ALA A 30 5.98 9.37 -25.27
CA ALA A 30 5.65 8.24 -26.13
C ALA A 30 5.30 6.99 -25.30
N ILE A 31 6.20 6.58 -24.40
CA ILE A 31 6.00 5.40 -23.54
C ILE A 31 4.76 5.59 -22.65
N THR A 32 4.57 6.77 -22.05
CA THR A 32 3.41 7.01 -21.18
C THR A 32 2.06 6.95 -21.91
N ASN A 33 2.03 7.37 -23.18
CA ASN A 33 0.82 7.34 -24.01
C ASN A 33 0.52 5.93 -24.51
N GLU A 34 1.56 5.18 -24.88
CA GLU A 34 1.45 3.81 -25.37
C GLU A 34 0.97 2.85 -24.27
N TYR A 35 1.57 2.95 -23.08
CA TYR A 35 1.34 1.99 -22.00
C TYR A 35 0.39 2.49 -20.88
N GLY A 36 -0.16 3.69 -21.02
CA GLY A 36 -1.08 4.28 -20.03
C GLY A 36 -0.41 4.63 -18.69
N LEU A 37 0.91 4.85 -18.68
CA LEU A 37 1.72 5.15 -17.49
C LEU A 37 1.75 6.66 -17.19
N SER A 38 0.61 7.35 -17.26
CA SER A 38 0.56 8.81 -17.20
C SER A 38 1.18 9.37 -15.92
N VAL A 39 2.27 10.13 -16.07
CA VAL A 39 2.97 10.90 -15.05
C VAL A 39 3.50 12.18 -15.66
N GLU A 40 3.46 13.29 -14.93
CA GLU A 40 3.95 14.59 -15.41
C GLU A 40 5.49 14.66 -15.27
N PRO A 41 6.28 14.72 -16.37
CA PRO A 41 7.74 14.61 -16.32
C PRO A 41 8.43 15.67 -15.45
N GLN A 42 7.85 16.87 -15.34
CA GLN A 42 8.45 17.99 -14.62
C GLN A 42 8.13 17.99 -13.11
N THR A 43 7.16 17.18 -12.67
CA THR A 43 6.75 17.13 -11.27
C THR A 43 7.85 16.52 -10.40
N LYS A 44 8.06 17.04 -9.18
CA LYS A 44 9.05 16.47 -8.25
C LYS A 44 8.53 15.14 -7.70
N VAL A 45 9.39 14.11 -7.67
CA VAL A 45 9.00 12.74 -7.27
C VAL A 45 8.35 12.71 -5.87
N TRP A 46 8.82 13.55 -4.93
CA TRP A 46 8.24 13.63 -3.58
C TRP A 46 6.79 14.16 -3.54
N GLN A 47 6.31 14.77 -4.63
CA GLN A 47 4.94 15.30 -4.75
C GLN A 47 3.98 14.25 -5.31
N LEU A 48 4.50 13.16 -5.86
CA LEU A 48 3.71 12.09 -6.46
C LEU A 48 3.06 11.21 -5.39
N THR A 49 1.87 10.70 -5.69
CA THR A 49 1.28 9.61 -4.90
C THR A 49 2.14 8.36 -5.00
N VAL A 50 2.01 7.43 -4.04
CA VAL A 50 2.79 6.20 -4.07
C VAL A 50 2.52 5.38 -5.35
N GLY A 51 1.28 5.35 -5.83
CA GLY A 51 0.95 4.72 -7.12
C GLY A 51 1.58 5.40 -8.33
N GLN A 52 1.68 6.73 -8.32
CA GLN A 52 2.43 7.46 -9.35
C GLN A 52 3.94 7.18 -9.27
N GLN A 53 4.51 7.07 -8.08
CA GLN A 53 5.92 6.68 -7.90
C GLN A 53 6.18 5.29 -8.49
N GLN A 54 5.27 4.33 -8.29
CA GLN A 54 5.36 2.99 -8.90
C GLN A 54 5.37 3.07 -10.44
N ARG A 55 4.53 3.92 -11.04
CA ARG A 55 4.53 4.13 -12.51
C ARG A 55 5.85 4.71 -13.00
N VAL A 56 6.47 5.61 -12.24
CA VAL A 56 7.80 6.16 -12.56
C VAL A 56 8.86 5.05 -12.55
N GLU A 57 8.81 4.10 -11.63
CA GLU A 57 9.74 2.96 -11.60
C GLU A 57 9.55 2.01 -12.80
N ILE A 58 8.31 1.76 -13.24
CA ILE A 58 8.04 0.98 -14.45
C ILE A 58 8.57 1.74 -15.69
N LEU A 59 8.23 3.02 -15.79
CA LEU A 59 8.69 3.90 -16.88
C LEU A 59 10.22 3.97 -16.95
N LYS A 60 10.91 3.97 -15.80
CA LYS A 60 12.37 3.88 -15.72
C LYS A 60 12.93 2.62 -16.36
N ALA A 61 12.29 1.47 -16.15
CA ALA A 61 12.71 0.21 -16.76
C ALA A 61 12.44 0.22 -18.27
N LEU A 62 11.27 0.67 -18.70
CA LEU A 62 10.89 0.74 -20.12
C LEU A 62 11.75 1.71 -20.92
N TYR A 63 12.13 2.84 -20.32
CA TYR A 63 13.03 3.81 -20.96
C TYR A 63 14.37 3.19 -21.37
N ARG A 64 14.82 2.16 -20.64
CA ARG A 64 16.07 1.43 -20.85
C ARG A 64 15.97 0.29 -21.86
N GLU A 65 14.80 0.08 -22.48
CA GLU A 65 14.60 -0.95 -23.51
C GLU A 65 15.03 -2.35 -23.02
N VAL A 66 14.54 -2.74 -21.84
CA VAL A 66 14.87 -4.03 -21.23
C VAL A 66 14.10 -5.18 -21.91
N ASP A 67 14.71 -6.38 -21.97
CA ASP A 67 14.03 -7.61 -22.42
C ASP A 67 13.28 -8.33 -21.28
N ILE A 68 13.74 -8.12 -20.04
CA ILE A 68 13.21 -8.76 -18.85
C ILE A 68 12.95 -7.72 -17.75
N LEU A 69 11.72 -7.69 -17.24
CA LEU A 69 11.30 -6.86 -16.13
C LEU A 69 11.00 -7.71 -14.89
N ILE A 70 11.74 -7.47 -13.81
CA ILE A 70 11.49 -8.11 -12.51
C ILE A 70 10.78 -7.11 -11.61
N MET A 71 9.64 -7.50 -11.06
CA MET A 71 8.86 -6.68 -10.13
C MET A 71 8.69 -7.39 -8.80
N ASP A 72 9.11 -6.73 -7.72
CA ASP A 72 9.02 -7.23 -6.34
C ASP A 72 7.87 -6.54 -5.59
N GLU A 73 6.80 -7.29 -5.34
CA GLU A 73 5.55 -6.83 -4.69
C GLU A 73 5.04 -5.46 -5.17
N PRO A 74 4.89 -5.24 -6.49
CA PRO A 74 4.64 -3.91 -7.07
C PRO A 74 3.25 -3.33 -6.74
N THR A 75 2.36 -4.12 -6.16
CA THR A 75 0.96 -3.78 -5.86
C THR A 75 0.71 -3.52 -4.36
N SER A 76 1.73 -3.65 -3.52
CA SER A 76 1.60 -3.57 -2.05
C SER A 76 0.99 -2.24 -1.57
N VAL A 77 1.18 -1.18 -2.34
CA VAL A 77 0.80 0.21 -2.04
C VAL A 77 -0.29 0.76 -2.97
N LEU A 78 -0.82 -0.08 -3.86
CA LEU A 78 -1.83 0.30 -4.86
C LEU A 78 -3.25 -0.02 -4.39
N THR A 79 -4.20 0.82 -4.78
CA THR A 79 -5.63 0.52 -4.66
C THR A 79 -6.05 -0.58 -5.64
N PRO A 80 -7.17 -1.30 -5.42
CA PRO A 80 -7.62 -2.35 -6.34
C PRO A 80 -7.76 -1.87 -7.80
N GLN A 81 -8.30 -0.66 -8.00
CA GLN A 81 -8.43 -0.09 -9.34
C GLN A 81 -7.07 0.20 -10.00
N GLU A 82 -6.08 0.66 -9.23
CA GLU A 82 -4.72 0.88 -9.73
C GLU A 82 -4.02 -0.45 -10.06
N VAL A 83 -4.30 -1.52 -9.32
CA VAL A 83 -3.80 -2.87 -9.61
C VAL A 83 -4.36 -3.40 -10.94
N ASP A 84 -5.66 -3.26 -11.18
CA ASP A 84 -6.27 -3.67 -12.46
C ASP A 84 -5.69 -2.90 -13.65
N GLN A 85 -5.46 -1.60 -13.49
CA GLN A 85 -4.81 -0.78 -14.52
C GLN A 85 -3.37 -1.24 -14.76
N LEU A 86 -2.61 -1.52 -13.70
CA LEU A 86 -1.26 -2.05 -13.82
C LEU A 86 -1.26 -3.36 -14.61
N PHE A 87 -2.14 -4.31 -14.28
CA PHE A 87 -2.21 -5.59 -15.00
C PHE A 87 -2.58 -5.44 -16.47
N THR A 88 -3.40 -4.46 -16.81
CA THR A 88 -3.68 -4.13 -18.21
C THR A 88 -2.40 -3.70 -18.92
N THR A 89 -1.64 -2.78 -18.34
CA THR A 89 -0.34 -2.35 -18.88
C THR A 89 0.67 -3.49 -18.98
N LEU A 90 0.76 -4.35 -17.96
CA LEU A 90 1.71 -5.48 -17.97
C LEU A 90 1.41 -6.48 -19.09
N ARG A 91 0.12 -6.73 -19.38
CA ARG A 91 -0.26 -7.60 -20.51
C ARG A 91 0.16 -7.01 -21.84
N THR A 92 -0.07 -5.71 -22.06
CA THR A 92 0.38 -5.04 -23.29
C THR A 92 1.90 -5.12 -23.46
N LEU A 93 2.66 -4.94 -22.37
CA LEU A 93 4.11 -5.09 -22.42
C LEU A 93 4.55 -6.52 -22.79
N VAL A 94 3.86 -7.53 -22.27
CA VAL A 94 4.10 -8.93 -22.63
C VAL A 94 3.75 -9.20 -24.10
N ASP A 95 2.64 -8.65 -24.58
CA ASP A 95 2.23 -8.75 -25.99
C ASP A 95 3.27 -8.13 -26.95
N ASP A 96 3.96 -7.07 -26.49
CA ASP A 96 5.07 -6.42 -27.21
C ASP A 96 6.42 -7.19 -27.10
N GLY A 97 6.44 -8.33 -26.42
CA GLY A 97 7.59 -9.24 -26.33
C GLY A 97 8.41 -9.13 -25.03
N LEU A 98 7.99 -8.31 -24.07
CA LEU A 98 8.68 -8.19 -22.78
C LEU A 98 8.43 -9.41 -21.89
N THR A 99 9.48 -10.00 -21.33
CA THR A 99 9.31 -11.04 -20.30
C THR A 99 9.19 -10.42 -18.91
N ILE A 100 8.18 -10.81 -18.15
CA ILE A 100 7.93 -10.27 -16.81
C ILE A 100 8.05 -11.35 -15.74
N ILE A 101 8.88 -11.11 -14.73
CA ILE A 101 8.92 -11.88 -13.48
C ILE A 101 8.20 -11.09 -12.40
N PHE A 102 6.99 -11.52 -12.06
CA PHE A 102 6.15 -10.88 -11.06
C PHE A 102 6.21 -11.63 -9.73
N ILE A 103 6.76 -10.99 -8.69
CA ILE A 103 6.90 -11.55 -7.35
C ILE A 103 5.76 -10.99 -6.48
N THR A 104 4.91 -11.87 -5.96
CA THR A 104 3.82 -11.50 -5.06
C THR A 104 3.44 -12.66 -4.15
N HIS A 105 2.90 -12.32 -2.99
CA HIS A 105 2.25 -13.28 -2.09
C HIS A 105 0.72 -13.24 -2.18
N LYS A 106 0.14 -12.39 -3.05
CA LYS A 106 -1.30 -12.26 -3.23
C LYS A 106 -1.80 -13.19 -4.34
N LEU A 107 -2.55 -14.22 -3.95
CA LEU A 107 -3.01 -15.26 -4.87
C LEU A 107 -3.96 -14.75 -5.96
N ASP A 108 -4.77 -13.71 -5.67
CA ASP A 108 -5.61 -13.06 -6.69
C ASP A 108 -4.80 -12.52 -7.86
N GLU A 109 -3.69 -11.86 -7.55
CA GLU A 109 -2.78 -11.28 -8.54
C GLU A 109 -2.11 -12.36 -9.39
N VAL A 110 -1.62 -13.43 -8.75
CA VAL A 110 -1.04 -14.59 -9.43
C VAL A 110 -1.99 -15.14 -10.48
N MET A 111 -3.24 -15.40 -10.08
CA MET A 111 -4.24 -15.98 -10.99
C MET A 111 -4.65 -15.02 -12.12
N GLN A 112 -4.47 -13.72 -11.94
CA GLN A 112 -4.91 -12.71 -12.91
C GLN A 112 -3.83 -12.37 -13.96
N VAL A 113 -2.55 -12.36 -13.58
CA VAL A 113 -1.48 -11.79 -14.42
C VAL A 113 -0.46 -12.80 -14.95
N SER A 114 -0.37 -14.00 -14.36
CA SER A 114 0.73 -14.93 -14.69
C SER A 114 0.30 -16.04 -15.65
N ASP A 115 1.18 -16.41 -16.56
CA ASP A 115 1.03 -17.63 -17.38
C ASP A 115 1.59 -18.87 -16.67
N ARG A 116 2.66 -18.68 -15.88
CA ARG A 116 3.38 -19.72 -15.14
C ARG A 116 3.74 -19.25 -13.74
N VAL A 117 3.49 -20.10 -12.74
CA VAL A 117 3.75 -19.81 -11.33
C VAL A 117 4.87 -20.72 -10.82
N THR A 118 5.83 -20.14 -10.10
CA THR A 118 6.82 -20.91 -9.33
C THR A 118 6.63 -20.61 -7.84
N VAL A 119 6.43 -21.64 -7.03
CA VAL A 119 6.25 -21.50 -5.59
C VAL A 119 7.57 -21.81 -4.89
N LEU A 120 8.04 -20.84 -4.11
CA LEU A 120 9.20 -20.97 -3.23
C LEU A 120 8.72 -21.18 -1.78
N ARG A 121 9.28 -22.18 -1.10
CA ARG A 121 9.03 -22.43 0.33
C ARG A 121 10.33 -22.82 1.02
N LYS A 122 10.68 -22.11 2.11
CA LYS A 122 11.93 -22.31 2.86
C LYS A 122 13.17 -22.29 1.96
N GLY A 123 13.22 -21.35 1.01
CA GLY A 123 14.34 -21.17 0.08
C GLY A 123 14.48 -22.26 -1.00
N LYS A 124 13.46 -23.10 -1.20
CA LYS A 124 13.45 -24.14 -2.24
C LYS A 124 12.24 -24.01 -3.14
N VAL A 125 12.41 -24.32 -4.42
CA VAL A 125 11.29 -24.49 -5.37
C VAL A 125 10.52 -25.74 -4.95
N VAL A 126 9.24 -25.57 -4.66
CA VAL A 126 8.34 -26.70 -4.32
C VAL A 126 7.41 -27.07 -5.46
N ALA A 127 7.11 -26.14 -6.36
CA ALA A 127 6.30 -26.37 -7.55
C ALA A 127 6.58 -25.32 -8.62
N THR A 128 6.48 -25.73 -9.89
CA THR A 128 6.36 -24.83 -11.04
C THR A 128 5.21 -25.37 -11.89
N LEU A 129 4.20 -24.55 -12.15
CA LEU A 129 2.94 -24.95 -12.75
C LEU A 129 2.49 -23.89 -13.76
N LEU A 130 1.71 -24.28 -14.76
CA LEU A 130 0.94 -23.33 -15.55
C LEU A 130 -0.20 -22.78 -14.71
N THR A 131 -0.45 -21.47 -14.77
CA THR A 131 -1.50 -20.82 -13.98
C THR A 131 -2.88 -21.38 -14.32
N ALA A 132 -3.08 -21.76 -15.58
CA ALA A 132 -4.32 -22.39 -16.07
C ALA A 132 -4.60 -23.79 -15.47
N GLU A 133 -3.58 -24.45 -14.91
CA GLU A 133 -3.67 -25.82 -14.37
C GLU A 133 -3.77 -25.85 -12.83
N THR A 134 -3.89 -24.68 -12.18
CA THR A 134 -3.94 -24.57 -10.72
C THR A 134 -5.06 -23.62 -10.27
N ASP A 135 -5.31 -23.59 -8.97
CA ASP A 135 -6.23 -22.66 -8.34
C ASP A 135 -5.61 -22.02 -7.07
N LYS A 136 -6.30 -21.01 -6.51
CA LYS A 136 -5.84 -20.32 -5.30
C LYS A 136 -5.66 -21.28 -4.12
N PRO A 137 -6.60 -22.20 -3.82
CA PRO A 137 -6.40 -23.19 -2.75
C PRO A 137 -5.18 -24.09 -2.94
N ALA A 138 -4.91 -24.58 -4.14
CA ALA A 138 -3.75 -25.42 -4.44
C ALA A 138 -2.45 -24.65 -4.25
N LEU A 139 -2.37 -23.42 -4.79
CA LEU A 139 -1.21 -22.56 -4.59
C LEU A 139 -0.99 -22.23 -3.10
N ALA A 140 -2.05 -21.91 -2.36
CA ALA A 140 -1.99 -21.64 -0.93
C ALA A 140 -1.44 -22.86 -0.15
N ARG A 141 -1.89 -24.06 -0.49
CA ARG A 141 -1.35 -25.31 0.08
C ARG A 141 0.13 -25.48 -0.21
N GLN A 142 0.58 -25.18 -1.42
CA GLN A 142 2.00 -25.26 -1.78
C GLN A 142 2.85 -24.27 -0.97
N MET A 143 2.37 -23.02 -0.84
CA MET A 143 3.05 -21.94 -0.11
C MET A 143 3.15 -22.23 1.39
N VAL A 144 2.05 -22.64 2.04
CA VAL A 144 1.98 -22.82 3.51
C VAL A 144 2.39 -24.24 3.93
N GLY A 145 2.17 -25.24 3.09
CA GLY A 145 2.43 -26.65 3.39
C GLY A 145 1.34 -27.36 4.20
N ARG A 146 0.15 -26.77 4.32
CA ARG A 146 -1.04 -27.35 4.96
C ARG A 146 -2.31 -26.87 4.24
N GLU A 147 -3.44 -27.53 4.48
CA GLU A 147 -4.73 -27.02 4.00
C GLU A 147 -5.01 -25.62 4.55
N VAL A 148 -5.43 -24.74 3.65
CA VAL A 148 -5.81 -23.36 3.97
C VAL A 148 -7.33 -23.27 3.89
N VAL A 149 -7.96 -23.08 5.04
CA VAL A 149 -9.41 -22.86 5.12
C VAL A 149 -9.67 -21.38 4.90
N PHE A 150 -10.26 -21.02 3.76
CA PHE A 150 -10.56 -19.62 3.43
C PHE A 150 -11.81 -19.08 4.12
N ARG A 151 -12.71 -19.96 4.58
CA ARG A 151 -13.91 -19.58 5.36
C ARG A 151 -13.74 -19.99 6.80
N LEU A 152 -13.45 -19.01 7.67
CA LEU A 152 -13.63 -19.20 9.10
C LEU A 152 -15.12 -19.14 9.43
N GLU A 153 -15.70 -20.25 9.87
CA GLU A 153 -16.95 -20.23 10.61
C GLU A 153 -16.67 -19.64 11.99
N LYS A 154 -17.19 -18.43 12.24
CA LYS A 154 -17.08 -17.77 13.54
C LYS A 154 -18.29 -18.13 14.38
N SER A 155 -18.06 -18.61 15.59
CA SER A 155 -19.10 -18.74 16.60
C SER A 155 -19.70 -17.35 16.92
N PRO A 156 -21.00 -17.24 17.20
CA PRO A 156 -21.59 -16.00 17.69
C PRO A 156 -20.85 -15.55 18.96
N LEU A 157 -20.37 -14.31 18.97
CA LEU A 157 -19.72 -13.75 20.15
C LEU A 157 -20.80 -13.16 21.07
N GLU A 158 -20.83 -13.58 22.33
CA GLU A 158 -21.64 -12.90 23.33
C GLU A 158 -21.05 -11.50 23.58
N ARG A 159 -21.85 -10.46 23.29
CA ARG A 159 -21.42 -9.07 23.51
C ARG A 159 -21.08 -8.88 24.98
N ARG A 160 -19.81 -8.59 25.25
CA ARG A 160 -19.36 -8.19 26.58
C ARG A 160 -19.70 -6.72 26.82
N GLU A 161 -19.17 -6.16 27.89
CA GLU A 161 -19.29 -4.75 28.19
C GLU A 161 -18.67 -3.85 27.10
N LYS A 162 -19.24 -2.65 26.95
CA LYS A 162 -18.79 -1.66 25.97
C LYS A 162 -17.42 -1.11 26.37
N VAL A 163 -16.44 -1.26 25.47
CA VAL A 163 -15.04 -0.86 25.69
C VAL A 163 -14.74 0.49 25.04
N LEU A 164 -15.28 0.77 23.85
CA LEU A 164 -15.14 2.06 23.17
C LEU A 164 -16.52 2.60 22.80
N GLU A 165 -16.73 3.88 23.01
CA GLU A 165 -17.90 4.63 22.54
C GLU A 165 -17.43 5.89 21.84
N MET A 166 -17.88 6.08 20.60
CA MET A 166 -17.60 7.27 19.81
C MET A 166 -18.91 7.94 19.42
N ASN A 167 -19.01 9.24 19.71
CA ASN A 167 -20.20 10.04 19.45
C ASN A 167 -19.85 11.28 18.62
N ASP A 168 -20.39 11.35 17.41
CA ASP A 168 -20.27 12.46 16.46
C ASP A 168 -18.82 12.95 16.33
N LEU A 169 -17.86 12.05 16.07
CA LEU A 169 -16.44 12.39 16.04
C LEU A 169 -16.06 13.10 14.73
N HIS A 170 -15.41 14.27 14.86
CA HIS A 170 -14.82 15.02 13.74
C HIS A 170 -13.35 15.28 13.98
N ALA A 171 -12.58 15.33 12.90
CA ALA A 171 -11.15 15.67 12.93
C ALA A 171 -10.71 16.18 11.55
N LEU A 172 -9.65 16.99 11.54
CA LEU A 172 -9.02 17.48 10.31
C LEU A 172 -7.82 16.61 9.95
N ASN A 173 -7.49 16.52 8.66
CA ASN A 173 -6.22 15.98 8.20
C ASN A 173 -5.08 17.00 8.33
N ASP A 174 -3.87 16.62 7.92
CA ASP A 174 -2.68 17.47 7.97
C ASP A 174 -2.76 18.73 7.10
N ARG A 175 -3.71 18.78 6.17
CA ARG A 175 -3.98 19.96 5.32
C ARG A 175 -5.07 20.87 5.89
N GLY A 176 -5.57 20.57 7.09
CA GLY A 176 -6.67 21.31 7.72
C GLY A 176 -8.05 21.04 7.11
N LEU A 177 -8.19 20.02 6.26
CA LEU A 177 -9.47 19.64 5.66
C LEU A 177 -10.19 18.58 6.50
N PRO A 178 -11.54 18.52 6.50
CA PRO A 178 -12.28 17.51 7.26
C PRO A 178 -11.97 16.07 6.83
N ALA A 179 -11.34 15.31 7.73
CA ALA A 179 -11.00 13.90 7.56
C ALA A 179 -12.08 12.98 8.14
N LEU A 180 -12.53 13.27 9.37
CA LEU A 180 -13.66 12.58 10.02
C LEU A 180 -14.87 13.50 10.06
N ARG A 181 -16.05 12.96 9.75
CA ARG A 181 -17.30 13.73 9.60
C ARG A 181 -18.44 13.07 10.39
N GLY A 182 -18.46 13.27 11.70
CA GLY A 182 -19.53 12.80 12.58
C GLY A 182 -19.58 11.29 12.76
N LEU A 183 -18.40 10.66 12.85
CA LEU A 183 -18.31 9.21 12.99
C LEU A 183 -18.77 8.76 14.39
N SER A 184 -19.73 7.84 14.44
CA SER A 184 -20.26 7.28 15.69
C SER A 184 -20.35 5.77 15.61
N PHE A 185 -19.76 5.07 16.58
CA PHE A 185 -19.92 3.63 16.74
C PHE A 185 -19.48 3.18 18.15
N ASP A 186 -19.89 1.97 18.52
CA ASP A 186 -19.51 1.30 19.75
C ASP A 186 -18.60 0.10 19.44
N LEU A 187 -17.69 -0.24 20.36
CA LEU A 187 -16.92 -1.47 20.35
C LEU A 187 -17.11 -2.21 21.68
N PHE A 188 -17.44 -3.50 21.62
CA PHE A 188 -17.63 -4.32 22.80
C PHE A 188 -16.42 -5.23 23.07
N GLY A 189 -16.25 -5.65 24.32
CA GLY A 189 -15.15 -6.53 24.71
C GLY A 189 -15.18 -7.85 23.94
N GLY A 190 -14.04 -8.25 23.39
CA GLY A 190 -13.89 -9.46 22.57
C GLY A 190 -14.24 -9.28 21.09
N GLU A 191 -14.70 -8.10 20.68
CA GLU A 191 -14.88 -7.76 19.26
C GLU A 191 -13.57 -7.29 18.63
N ILE A 192 -13.41 -7.60 17.34
CA ILE A 192 -12.36 -7.05 16.48
C ILE A 192 -13.06 -6.24 15.39
N LEU A 193 -12.92 -4.92 15.44
CA LEU A 193 -13.44 -4.02 14.41
C LEU A 193 -12.35 -3.71 13.38
N GLY A 194 -12.63 -4.06 12.13
CA GLY A 194 -11.82 -3.63 10.98
C GLY A 194 -12.42 -2.39 10.34
N VAL A 195 -11.64 -1.32 10.24
CA VAL A 195 -11.99 -0.13 9.45
C VAL A 195 -11.25 -0.19 8.13
N ALA A 196 -11.98 -0.26 7.02
CA ALA A 196 -11.42 -0.39 5.68
C ALA A 196 -11.85 0.77 4.78
N GLY A 197 -10.98 1.17 3.85
CA GLY A 197 -11.26 2.17 2.82
C GLY A 197 -10.01 2.47 2.00
N VAL A 198 -10.12 3.31 0.97
CA VAL A 198 -8.97 3.76 0.18
C VAL A 198 -8.12 4.80 0.94
N SER A 199 -6.88 4.99 0.50
CA SER A 199 -5.97 5.97 1.09
C SER A 199 -6.58 7.38 1.08
N GLY A 200 -6.47 8.10 2.20
CA GLY A 200 -7.01 9.45 2.36
C GLY A 200 -8.44 9.53 2.91
N ASN A 201 -9.09 8.39 3.22
CA ASN A 201 -10.45 8.36 3.78
C ASN A 201 -10.52 8.47 5.32
N GLY A 202 -9.47 8.94 5.98
CA GLY A 202 -9.52 9.24 7.41
C GLY A 202 -9.19 8.07 8.35
N GLN A 203 -8.79 6.90 7.84
CA GLN A 203 -8.46 5.73 8.69
C GLN A 203 -7.27 6.03 9.60
N TYR A 204 -6.28 6.72 9.04
CA TYR A 204 -5.07 7.13 9.73
C TYR A 204 -5.41 8.16 10.82
N GLU A 205 -6.17 9.20 10.47
CA GLU A 205 -6.62 10.24 11.39
C GLU A 205 -7.51 9.68 12.51
N LEU A 206 -8.36 8.68 12.21
CA LEU A 206 -9.15 7.99 13.22
C LEU A 206 -8.25 7.30 14.25
N ALA A 207 -7.25 6.54 13.81
CA ALA A 207 -6.33 5.86 14.70
C ALA A 207 -5.54 6.86 15.57
N GLU A 208 -5.11 7.98 15.00
CA GLU A 208 -4.40 9.03 15.74
C GLU A 208 -5.28 9.75 16.77
N VAL A 209 -6.55 10.01 16.46
CA VAL A 209 -7.47 10.61 17.43
C VAL A 209 -7.73 9.67 18.60
N LEU A 210 -7.95 8.39 18.33
CA LEU A 210 -8.17 7.38 19.36
C LEU A 210 -6.96 7.12 20.26
N THR A 211 -5.76 7.50 19.80
CA THR A 211 -4.49 7.29 20.51
C THR A 211 -3.87 8.59 21.03
N GLY A 212 -4.56 9.72 20.90
CA GLY A 212 -4.12 11.02 21.42
C GLY A 212 -2.99 11.68 20.64
N LEU A 213 -2.68 11.19 19.43
CA LEU A 213 -1.71 11.76 18.50
C LEU A 213 -2.32 12.91 17.68
N ARG A 214 -3.63 12.89 17.46
CA ARG A 214 -4.40 13.94 16.79
C ARG A 214 -5.54 14.43 17.68
N LYS A 215 -5.85 15.72 17.62
CA LYS A 215 -7.02 16.28 18.31
C LYS A 215 -8.29 16.14 17.47
N SER A 216 -9.39 15.77 18.11
CA SER A 216 -10.71 15.91 17.51
C SER A 216 -11.14 17.38 17.52
N THR A 217 -11.87 17.78 16.49
CA THR A 217 -12.47 19.13 16.41
C THR A 217 -13.87 19.17 17.04
N LYS A 218 -14.56 18.03 17.07
CA LYS A 218 -15.90 17.87 17.66
C LYS A 218 -16.11 16.40 18.02
N GLY A 219 -17.10 16.15 18.87
CA GLY A 219 -17.49 14.81 19.30
C GLY A 219 -16.82 14.39 20.60
N ARG A 220 -17.21 13.21 21.08
CA ARG A 220 -16.68 12.65 22.32
C ARG A 220 -16.29 11.18 22.15
N VAL A 221 -15.22 10.79 22.83
CA VAL A 221 -14.71 9.42 22.84
C VAL A 221 -14.64 8.95 24.28
N PHE A 222 -15.21 7.78 24.57
CA PHE A 222 -15.12 7.13 25.87
C PHE A 222 -14.45 5.77 25.74
N LEU A 223 -13.51 5.49 26.63
CA LEU A 223 -12.83 4.21 26.77
C LEU A 223 -13.16 3.63 28.14
N ALA A 224 -13.78 2.45 28.19
CA ALA A 224 -14.24 1.80 29.40
C ALA A 224 -15.02 2.76 30.34
N LYS A 225 -15.96 3.53 29.76
CA LYS A 225 -16.80 4.57 30.42
C LYS A 225 -16.06 5.85 30.85
N LYS A 226 -14.74 5.93 30.69
CA LYS A 226 -13.96 7.16 30.95
C LYS A 226 -13.90 8.00 29.67
N GLU A 227 -14.23 9.28 29.75
CA GLU A 227 -14.03 10.19 28.62
C GLU A 227 -12.52 10.39 28.37
N ILE A 228 -12.10 10.18 27.11
CA ILE A 228 -10.70 10.33 26.68
C ILE A 228 -10.56 11.36 25.54
N THR A 229 -11.62 12.10 25.24
CA THR A 229 -11.64 13.13 24.19
C THR A 229 -10.46 14.08 24.38
N ASN A 230 -9.58 14.16 23.36
CA ASN A 230 -8.41 15.04 23.37
C ASN A 230 -7.43 14.83 24.55
N CYS A 231 -7.43 13.68 25.21
CA CYS A 231 -6.34 13.27 26.10
C CYS A 231 -5.00 13.19 25.33
N SER A 232 -3.90 13.27 26.07
CA SER A 232 -2.57 13.03 25.53
C SER A 232 -2.35 11.55 25.24
N ALA A 233 -1.43 11.25 24.33
CA ALA A 233 -1.04 9.87 24.02
C ALA A 233 -0.55 9.09 25.27
N ARG A 234 0.09 9.78 26.23
CA ARG A 234 0.52 9.18 27.50
C ARG A 234 -0.67 8.74 28.35
N GLU A 235 -1.64 9.65 28.57
CA GLU A 235 -2.84 9.33 29.35
C GLU A 235 -3.64 8.18 28.74
N ILE A 236 -3.69 8.08 27.41
CA ILE A 236 -4.37 6.99 26.71
C ILE A 236 -3.58 5.67 26.83
N THR A 237 -2.25 5.72 26.73
CA THR A 237 -1.38 4.55 26.93
C THR A 237 -1.50 3.99 28.35
N ASP A 238 -1.60 4.86 29.36
CA ASP A 238 -1.79 4.48 30.76
C ASP A 238 -3.13 3.76 31.01
N LEU A 239 -4.08 3.86 30.06
CA LEU A 239 -5.35 3.11 30.04
C LEU A 239 -5.24 1.77 29.29
N ASN A 240 -4.03 1.28 29.04
CA ASN A 240 -3.72 0.03 28.33
C ASN A 240 -4.12 0.03 26.84
N VAL A 241 -4.10 1.20 26.20
CA VAL A 241 -4.23 1.30 24.74
C VAL A 241 -2.84 1.22 24.12
N ALA A 242 -2.64 0.27 23.21
CA ALA A 242 -1.44 0.18 22.39
C ALA A 242 -1.71 0.69 20.98
N HIS A 243 -0.76 1.43 20.41
CA HIS A 243 -0.80 1.90 19.03
C HIS A 243 0.32 1.25 18.22
N ILE A 244 -0.03 0.66 17.08
CA ILE A 244 0.93 0.16 16.09
C ILE A 244 0.84 1.10 14.89
N PRO A 245 1.86 1.95 14.64
CA PRO A 245 1.80 2.92 13.57
C PRO A 245 1.93 2.25 12.20
N ALA A 246 1.28 2.84 11.19
CA ALA A 246 1.39 2.41 9.80
C ALA A 246 2.82 2.60 9.26
N GLU A 247 3.45 3.75 9.55
CA GLU A 247 4.83 4.06 9.14
C GLU A 247 5.85 3.79 10.26
N ARG A 248 6.30 2.53 10.35
CA ARG A 248 7.21 2.07 11.43
C ARG A 248 8.54 2.81 11.48
N ILE A 249 9.11 3.16 10.33
CA ILE A 249 10.43 3.83 10.27
C ILE A 249 10.36 5.26 10.82
N ARG A 250 9.27 5.97 10.56
CA ARG A 250 9.10 7.37 10.99
C ARG A 250 8.56 7.51 12.41
N MET A 251 7.70 6.58 12.85
CA MET A 251 6.98 6.70 14.12
C MET A 251 7.34 5.63 15.15
N GLY A 252 7.72 4.44 14.70
CA GLY A 252 7.97 3.29 15.57
C GLY A 252 9.43 3.14 16.01
N ILE A 253 10.36 3.86 15.39
CA ILE A 253 11.79 3.82 15.71
C ILE A 253 12.34 5.24 15.77
N VAL A 254 13.45 5.41 16.48
CA VAL A 254 14.22 6.66 16.50
C VAL A 254 15.59 6.37 15.93
N PRO A 255 15.81 6.53 14.60
CA PRO A 255 17.04 6.08 13.94
C PRO A 255 18.31 6.77 14.46
N ALA A 256 18.15 7.98 14.99
CA ALA A 256 19.24 8.78 15.55
C ALA A 256 19.65 8.37 16.97
N LEU A 257 18.87 7.54 17.66
CA LEU A 257 19.22 7.03 18.98
C LEU A 257 20.05 5.76 18.85
N SER A 258 21.26 5.78 19.42
CA SER A 258 22.05 4.56 19.61
C SER A 258 21.52 3.79 20.82
N ILE A 259 21.54 2.46 20.72
CA ILE A 259 21.33 1.59 21.87
C ILE A 259 22.64 1.60 22.67
N ARG A 260 22.60 2.05 23.92
CA ARG A 260 23.72 1.94 24.87
C ARG A 260 23.54 0.73 25.75
#